data_AF-A0A352X918-F1
#
_entry.id   AF-A0A352X918-F1
#
_cell.length_a   1.000
_cell.length_b   1.000
_cell.length_c   1.000
_cell.angle_alpha   90.00
_cell.angle_beta   90.00
_cell.angle_gamma   90.00
#
_symmetry.space_group_name_H-M   'P 1'
#
loop_
_entity.id
_entity.type
_entity.pdbx_description
1 polymer ?
#
loop_
_entity_poly.entity_id
_entity_poly.type
_entity_poly.pdbx_seq_one_letter_code
_entity_poly.pdbx_strand_id
1 'polypeptide(L)'
;PLPSPPLIKGRGQEQDIYFSSQGELNKIDVGGIPVRWCSFEDISENSITGCFFSNELVDAFPIHQFIIEEGKLKEIYVTFEGIGEWGVVGAKHSGDTISFSPGYSSANASPLQEWGEDNTIKFVEVTDIPSTSGLNDYFDLVGINLFDGAYPDGYRSEVNLATLDWLNTVATKLKRGFILTIDYGYSAQRYYLPARNQGTLQCYYRHQHHNNPYLYIGEQDITAHVNFTTLERQGELCGLETVGFTQQGLFLMALGLGDRIFALSTNSSNRIAKGEDIINIMRRRDVLHQLINPTGLGGFGILVQSKGLSEMEKRQQLKGLTVPPMV
;
A
#
# COMPACT_ATOMS: atom_id res chain seq x y z
N PRO A 1 -24.47 -6.43 14.77
CA PRO A 1 -24.26 -5.39 13.75
C PRO A 1 -23.69 -4.12 14.41
N LEU A 2 -22.36 -4.00 14.43
CA LEU A 2 -21.70 -2.79 14.91
C LEU A 2 -22.01 -1.63 13.94
N PRO A 3 -22.30 -0.42 14.43
CA PRO A 3 -22.52 0.74 13.58
C PRO A 3 -21.22 1.12 12.87
N SER A 4 -21.33 1.52 11.60
CA SER A 4 -20.24 2.04 10.79
C SER A 4 -19.56 3.21 11.50
N PRO A 5 -18.21 3.29 11.54
CA PRO A 5 -17.52 4.41 12.17
C PRO A 5 -17.86 5.72 11.45
N PRO A 6 -17.91 6.86 12.16
CA PRO A 6 -18.23 8.15 11.58
C PRO A 6 -17.10 8.61 10.63
N LEU A 7 -17.51 9.13 9.47
CA LEU A 7 -16.63 9.74 8.48
C LEU A 7 -16.04 11.05 9.03
N ILE A 8 -14.71 11.12 9.19
CA ILE A 8 -14.01 12.35 9.59
C ILE A 8 -13.54 13.10 8.34
N LYS A 9 -14.05 14.33 8.17
CA LYS A 9 -13.62 15.28 7.14
C LYS A 9 -12.37 16.03 7.61
N GLY A 10 -11.20 15.64 7.12
CA GLY A 10 -9.99 16.47 7.22
C GLY A 10 -10.08 17.67 6.26
N ARG A 11 -9.97 18.91 6.77
CA ARG A 11 -9.77 20.11 5.93
C ARG A 11 -8.28 20.24 5.59
N GLY A 12 -7.85 19.65 4.48
CA GLY A 12 -6.56 19.94 3.83
C GLY A 12 -6.79 20.75 2.56
N GLN A 13 -6.02 21.81 2.33
CA GLN A 13 -6.10 22.62 1.11
C GLN A 13 -5.48 21.89 -0.09
N GLU A 14 -6.21 21.90 -1.21
CA GLU A 14 -5.79 21.78 -2.62
C GLU A 14 -4.55 20.91 -2.91
N GLN A 15 -4.72 19.57 -2.94
CA GLN A 15 -4.30 18.70 -4.05
C GLN A 15 -4.53 17.20 -3.82
N ASP A 16 -5.12 16.80 -2.70
CA ASP A 16 -5.55 15.42 -2.50
C ASP A 16 -7.00 15.25 -2.97
N ILE A 17 -7.22 14.45 -4.01
CA ILE A 17 -8.57 14.08 -4.42
C ILE A 17 -9.04 12.90 -3.55
N TYR A 18 -9.54 13.21 -2.35
CA TYR A 18 -10.22 12.24 -1.51
C TYR A 18 -11.66 12.04 -2.01
N PHE A 19 -11.93 10.95 -2.70
CA PHE A 19 -13.29 10.61 -3.12
C PHE A 19 -14.06 9.94 -1.97
N SER A 20 -14.64 10.75 -1.10
CA SER A 20 -15.39 10.29 0.08
C SER A 20 -16.91 10.18 -0.14
N SER A 21 -17.41 10.34 -1.38
CA SER A 21 -18.81 10.04 -1.67
C SER A 21 -19.04 9.67 -3.14
N GLN A 22 -19.90 8.68 -3.39
CA GLN A 22 -20.33 8.26 -4.73
C GLN A 22 -20.88 9.42 -5.58
N GLY A 23 -21.28 10.54 -4.97
CA GLY A 23 -21.82 11.72 -5.65
C GLY A 23 -20.79 12.59 -6.38
N GLU A 24 -19.52 12.62 -5.95
CA GLU A 24 -18.49 13.42 -6.63
C GLU A 24 -17.77 12.66 -7.74
N LEU A 25 -17.82 11.33 -7.67
CA LEU A 25 -17.27 10.39 -8.61
C LEU A 25 -17.94 10.42 -10.00
N ASN A 26 -19.20 10.86 -10.08
CA ASN A 26 -19.95 11.02 -11.33
C ASN A 26 -19.59 12.29 -12.13
N LYS A 27 -18.67 13.12 -11.64
CA LYS A 27 -18.25 14.37 -12.31
C LYS A 27 -16.99 14.20 -13.16
N ILE A 28 -16.38 13.02 -13.20
CA ILE A 28 -15.18 12.78 -13.99
C ILE A 28 -15.59 12.61 -15.46
N ASP A 29 -15.39 13.66 -16.26
CA ASP A 29 -15.52 13.60 -17.71
C ASP A 29 -14.23 13.02 -18.31
N VAL A 30 -14.29 11.75 -18.68
CA VAL A 30 -13.22 11.01 -19.39
C VAL A 30 -13.45 10.97 -20.91
N GLY A 31 -14.08 12.01 -21.47
CA GLY A 31 -14.20 12.16 -22.93
C GLY A 31 -15.17 11.16 -23.57
N GLY A 32 -16.32 10.94 -22.94
CA GLY A 32 -17.38 10.06 -23.46
C GLY A 32 -17.17 8.56 -23.20
N ILE A 33 -16.14 8.18 -22.45
CA ILE A 33 -15.98 6.80 -21.95
C ILE A 33 -16.97 6.59 -20.79
N PRO A 34 -17.80 5.54 -20.81
CA PRO A 34 -18.73 5.27 -19.72
C PRO A 34 -17.96 4.89 -18.45
N VAL A 35 -18.23 5.60 -17.36
CA VAL A 35 -17.65 5.32 -16.03
C VAL A 35 -18.73 4.72 -15.14
N ARG A 36 -18.40 3.59 -14.49
CA ARG A 36 -19.23 2.97 -13.46
C ARG A 36 -18.40 2.80 -12.19
N TRP A 37 -18.94 3.31 -11.09
CA TRP A 37 -18.43 3.04 -9.75
C TRP A 37 -19.10 1.78 -9.21
N CYS A 38 -18.30 0.84 -8.73
CA CYS A 38 -18.81 -0.42 -8.20
C CYS A 38 -17.83 -1.04 -7.20
N SER A 39 -18.34 -1.86 -6.30
CA SER A 39 -17.51 -2.70 -5.45
C SER A 39 -17.13 -4.00 -6.18
N PHE A 40 -16.27 -4.81 -5.56
CA PHE A 40 -15.89 -6.10 -6.14
C PHE A 40 -17.09 -7.08 -6.18
N GLU A 41 -18.03 -6.99 -5.24
CA GLU A 41 -19.24 -7.82 -5.20
C GLU A 41 -20.16 -7.58 -6.40
N ASP A 42 -20.15 -6.36 -6.95
CA ASP A 42 -20.94 -5.98 -8.13
C ASP A 42 -20.36 -6.52 -9.46
N ILE A 43 -19.21 -7.19 -9.42
CA ILE A 43 -18.51 -7.72 -10.58
C ILE A 43 -18.54 -9.25 -10.49
N SER A 44 -19.25 -9.88 -11.42
CA SER A 44 -19.32 -11.34 -11.51
C SER A 44 -17.95 -11.95 -11.79
N GLU A 45 -17.73 -13.17 -11.31
CA GLU A 45 -16.52 -13.94 -11.61
C GLU A 45 -16.35 -14.16 -13.11
N ASN A 46 -15.10 -14.24 -13.57
CA ASN A 46 -14.73 -14.47 -14.96
C ASN A 46 -15.52 -13.61 -15.97
N SER A 47 -15.85 -12.36 -15.61
CA SER A 47 -16.64 -11.46 -16.45
C SER A 47 -15.78 -10.40 -17.15
N ILE A 48 -14.64 -10.04 -16.58
CA ILE A 48 -13.81 -8.95 -17.09
C ILE A 48 -12.89 -9.46 -18.21
N THR A 49 -13.05 -8.88 -19.41
CA THR A 49 -12.07 -8.97 -20.49
C THR A 49 -11.45 -7.58 -20.68
N GLY A 50 -10.22 -7.38 -20.24
CA GLY A 50 -9.61 -6.04 -20.20
C GLY A 50 -8.45 -5.96 -19.21
N CYS A 51 -8.28 -4.80 -18.57
CA CYS A 51 -7.19 -4.57 -17.63
C CYS A 51 -7.72 -4.14 -16.26
N PHE A 52 -7.12 -4.67 -15.20
CA PHE A 52 -7.12 -4.03 -13.89
C PHE A 52 -5.88 -3.15 -13.78
N PHE A 53 -6.05 -1.94 -13.25
CA PHE A 53 -4.98 -0.98 -13.03
C PHE A 53 -5.01 -0.56 -11.57
N SER A 54 -3.87 -0.72 -10.89
CA SER A 54 -3.67 -0.41 -9.49
C SER A 54 -2.44 0.49 -9.39
N ASN A 55 -2.61 1.70 -8.88
CA ASN A 55 -1.53 2.67 -8.67
C ASN A 55 -1.58 3.14 -7.22
N GLU A 56 -0.54 2.83 -6.43
CA GLU A 56 -0.45 3.21 -5.00
C GLU A 56 -1.70 2.80 -4.23
N LEU A 57 -2.02 1.50 -4.34
CA LEU A 57 -3.18 0.90 -3.66
C LEU A 57 -2.73 -0.16 -2.68
N VAL A 58 -1.68 -0.91 -3.03
CA VAL A 58 -1.26 -2.09 -2.28
C VAL A 58 -0.45 -1.69 -1.04
N ASP A 59 0.26 -0.56 -1.12
CA ASP A 59 0.97 0.06 -0.01
C ASP A 59 0.05 0.51 1.13
N ALA A 60 -1.18 0.88 0.81
CA ALA A 60 -2.21 1.32 1.73
C ALA A 60 -3.02 0.17 2.35
N PHE A 61 -2.75 -1.08 1.96
CA PHE A 61 -3.45 -2.22 2.56
C PHE A 61 -3.01 -2.45 4.02
N PRO A 62 -3.91 -2.95 4.87
CA PRO A 62 -3.55 -3.36 6.22
C PRO A 62 -2.42 -4.38 6.22
N ILE A 63 -1.43 -4.15 7.08
CA ILE A 63 -0.30 -5.05 7.28
C ILE A 63 -0.29 -5.61 8.69
N HIS A 64 0.27 -6.80 8.83
CA HIS A 64 0.69 -7.36 10.10
C HIS A 64 2.12 -6.94 10.37
N GLN A 65 2.44 -6.53 11.59
CA GLN A 65 3.82 -6.29 11.99
C GLN A 65 4.33 -7.47 12.82
N PHE A 66 5.54 -7.92 12.52
CA PHE A 66 6.18 -8.98 13.26
C PHE A 66 7.50 -8.53 13.85
N ILE A 67 7.97 -9.27 14.84
CA ILE A 67 9.27 -9.09 15.47
C ILE A 67 9.93 -10.45 15.72
N ILE A 68 11.25 -10.52 15.57
CA ILE A 68 12.05 -11.65 16.03
C ILE A 68 12.47 -11.38 17.47
N GLU A 69 12.00 -12.21 18.39
CA GLU A 69 12.39 -12.18 19.81
C GLU A 69 12.84 -13.57 20.25
N GLU A 70 14.03 -13.68 20.83
CA GLU A 70 14.64 -14.94 21.27
C GLU A 70 14.68 -15.99 20.15
N GLY A 71 14.91 -15.55 18.91
CA GLY A 71 14.94 -16.40 17.72
C GLY A 71 13.57 -16.95 17.30
N LYS A 72 12.47 -16.40 17.83
CA LYS A 72 11.09 -16.79 17.48
C LYS A 72 10.38 -15.64 16.78
N LEU A 73 9.55 -16.00 15.80
CA LEU A 73 8.61 -15.08 15.18
C LEU A 73 7.47 -14.77 16.16
N LYS A 74 7.27 -13.49 16.45
CA LYS A 74 6.11 -12.97 17.18
C LYS A 74 5.42 -11.89 16.36
N GLU A 75 4.14 -11.68 16.63
CA GLU A 75 3.37 -10.58 16.06
C GLU A 75 3.30 -9.41 17.05
N ILE A 76 3.32 -8.18 16.51
CA ILE A 76 3.15 -6.94 17.26
C ILE A 76 1.68 -6.57 17.24
N TYR A 77 1.06 -6.54 18.41
CA TYR A 77 -0.30 -6.08 18.65
C TYR A 77 -0.31 -4.68 19.24
N VAL A 78 -1.44 -4.02 19.08
CA VAL A 78 -1.69 -2.70 19.66
C VAL A 78 -2.75 -2.83 20.74
N THR A 79 -2.43 -2.37 21.95
CA THR A 79 -3.37 -2.22 23.06
C THR A 79 -3.37 -0.77 23.54
N PHE A 80 -4.27 -0.43 24.46
CA PHE A 80 -4.29 0.86 25.12
C PHE A 80 -3.85 0.75 26.57
N GLU A 81 -3.14 1.79 27.03
CA GLU A 81 -2.89 2.07 28.43
C GLU A 81 -3.88 3.17 28.85
N GLY A 82 -4.88 2.81 29.67
CA GLY A 82 -5.80 3.80 30.23
C GLY A 82 -5.15 4.50 31.43
N ILE A 83 -5.02 5.82 31.38
CA ILE A 83 -4.68 6.64 32.54
C ILE A 83 -5.99 7.25 33.05
N GLY A 84 -6.71 6.53 33.90
CA GLY A 84 -7.82 7.08 34.69
C GLY A 84 -7.44 7.21 36.16
N GLU A 85 -8.26 7.89 36.98
CA GLU A 85 -8.07 8.07 38.44
C GLU A 85 -7.86 6.76 39.24
N TRP A 86 -8.03 5.60 38.60
CA TRP A 86 -7.96 4.26 39.19
C TRP A 86 -6.74 3.42 38.76
N GLY A 87 -5.74 4.05 38.12
CA GLY A 87 -4.45 3.42 37.82
C GLY A 87 -4.40 2.65 36.49
N VAL A 88 -3.17 2.36 36.08
CA VAL A 88 -2.82 1.69 34.82
C VAL A 88 -3.53 0.34 34.70
N VAL A 89 -4.45 0.21 33.74
CA VAL A 89 -5.02 -1.10 33.39
C VAL A 89 -4.10 -1.75 32.36
N GLY A 90 -3.24 -2.66 32.82
CA GLY A 90 -2.44 -3.50 31.92
C GLY A 90 -3.33 -4.54 31.23
N ALA A 91 -3.35 -4.54 29.90
CA ALA A 91 -3.98 -5.60 29.13
C ALA A 91 -3.04 -6.81 29.07
N LYS A 92 -3.51 -7.99 29.51
CA LYS A 92 -2.84 -9.27 29.25
C LYS A 92 -3.61 -10.04 28.21
N HIS A 93 -2.91 -10.42 27.15
CA HIS A 93 -3.42 -11.27 26.09
C HIS A 93 -3.29 -12.74 26.52
N SER A 94 -4.38 -13.52 26.40
CA SER A 94 -4.36 -14.97 26.60
C SER A 94 -5.40 -15.63 25.68
N GLY A 95 -4.94 -16.18 24.55
CA GLY A 95 -5.83 -16.68 23.49
C GLY A 95 -6.61 -15.55 22.80
N ASP A 96 -7.82 -15.81 22.29
CA ASP A 96 -8.66 -14.84 21.55
C ASP A 96 -9.31 -13.76 22.44
N THR A 97 -8.90 -13.62 23.70
CA THR A 97 -9.57 -12.74 24.67
C THR A 97 -8.57 -11.83 25.37
N ILE A 98 -8.82 -10.52 25.29
CA ILE A 98 -8.13 -9.50 26.07
C ILE A 98 -8.76 -9.48 27.47
N SER A 99 -7.98 -9.83 28.49
CA SER A 99 -8.43 -9.79 29.88
C SER A 99 -7.88 -8.54 30.57
N PHE A 100 -8.76 -7.82 31.28
CA PHE A 100 -8.43 -6.63 32.06
C PHE A 100 -8.32 -7.02 33.54
N SER A 101 -7.19 -6.75 34.16
CA SER A 101 -7.04 -6.88 35.62
C SER A 101 -7.05 -5.49 36.25
N PRO A 102 -8.08 -5.12 37.02
CA PRO A 102 -8.04 -3.89 37.80
C PRO A 102 -6.96 -4.00 38.87
N GLY A 103 -6.03 -3.04 38.89
CA GLY A 103 -5.22 -2.79 40.08
C GLY A 103 -6.13 -2.24 41.18
N TYR A 104 -6.26 -2.99 42.28
CA TYR A 104 -7.02 -2.67 43.50
C TYR A 104 -8.55 -2.74 43.47
N SER A 105 -9.08 -3.56 44.38
CA SER A 105 -10.47 -3.59 44.83
C SER A 105 -10.71 -2.42 45.79
N SER A 106 -11.60 -1.49 45.42
CA SER A 106 -12.34 -0.72 46.42
C SER A 106 -13.84 -0.79 46.10
N ALA A 107 -14.62 -1.22 47.08
CA ALA A 107 -15.97 -1.74 46.93
C ALA A 107 -17.07 -0.66 46.73
N ASN A 108 -16.77 0.55 46.24
CA ASN A 108 -17.73 1.65 46.23
C ASN A 108 -17.61 2.57 44.98
N ALA A 109 -17.79 2.05 43.77
CA ALA A 109 -17.95 2.90 42.58
C ALA A 109 -19.40 2.80 42.05
N SER A 110 -20.16 3.88 42.22
CA SER A 110 -21.50 4.09 41.65
C SER A 110 -21.45 4.14 40.12
N PRO A 111 -22.52 3.73 39.42
CA PRO A 111 -22.53 3.67 37.97
C PRO A 111 -22.78 5.05 37.35
N LEU A 112 -22.07 5.32 36.26
CA LEU A 112 -22.25 6.41 35.31
C LEU A 112 -21.92 7.82 35.85
N GLN A 113 -20.68 8.25 35.62
CA GLN A 113 -20.38 9.67 35.56
C GLN A 113 -19.42 9.95 34.39
N GLU A 114 -19.90 10.85 33.54
CA GLU A 114 -19.30 11.59 32.42
C GLU A 114 -17.79 11.39 32.17
N TRP A 115 -17.47 11.01 30.92
CA TRP A 115 -16.10 10.92 30.43
C TRP A 115 -15.56 12.36 30.28
N GLY A 116 -14.76 12.81 31.25
CA GLY A 116 -14.13 14.14 31.25
C GLY A 116 -13.11 14.34 30.12
N GLU A 117 -12.85 15.60 29.79
CA GLU A 117 -12.04 16.08 28.66
C GLU A 117 -10.54 15.70 28.70
N ASP A 118 -10.05 15.06 29.77
CA ASP A 118 -8.61 14.77 29.99
C ASP A 118 -8.22 13.27 29.87
N ASN A 119 -9.09 12.40 29.35
CA ASN A 119 -8.74 11.00 29.11
C ASN A 119 -7.97 10.83 27.78
N THR A 120 -6.65 11.00 27.82
CA THR A 120 -5.78 10.65 26.68
C THR A 120 -5.60 9.13 26.62
N ILE A 121 -6.16 8.50 25.58
CA ILE A 121 -5.89 7.08 25.26
C ILE A 121 -4.47 7.00 24.71
N LYS A 122 -3.59 6.27 25.39
CA LYS A 122 -2.24 6.01 24.92
C LYS A 122 -2.16 4.61 24.33
N PHE A 123 -1.88 4.51 23.03
CA PHE A 123 -1.61 3.23 22.39
C PHE A 123 -0.21 2.73 22.74
N VAL A 124 -0.11 1.43 23.01
CA VAL A 124 1.15 0.75 23.33
C VAL A 124 1.22 -0.57 22.57
N GLU A 125 2.43 -0.94 22.17
CA GLU A 125 2.69 -2.19 21.46
C GLU A 125 2.97 -3.32 22.45
N VAL A 126 2.40 -4.50 22.20
CA VAL A 126 2.68 -5.75 22.92
C VAL A 126 2.96 -6.85 21.92
N THR A 127 3.81 -7.82 22.28
CA THR A 127 4.22 -8.91 21.38
C THR A 127 3.67 -10.24 21.87
N ASP A 128 3.14 -11.05 20.96
CA ASP A 128 2.61 -12.38 21.29
C ASP A 128 2.77 -13.34 20.09
N ILE A 129 2.32 -14.59 20.24
CA ILE A 129 2.26 -15.56 19.15
C ILE A 129 1.49 -15.00 17.94
N PRO A 130 1.88 -15.34 16.70
CA PRO A 130 1.13 -14.96 15.51
C PRO A 130 -0.37 -15.28 15.60
N SER A 131 -1.22 -14.33 15.20
CA SER A 131 -2.69 -14.43 15.21
C SER A 131 -3.22 -15.40 14.16
N THR A 132 -2.40 -15.74 13.17
CA THR A 132 -2.75 -16.61 12.06
C THR A 132 -1.53 -17.40 11.61
N SER A 133 -1.74 -18.65 11.16
CA SER A 133 -0.69 -19.44 10.50
C SER A 133 -0.21 -18.78 9.21
N GLY A 134 -1.04 -17.94 8.59
CA GLY A 134 -0.75 -17.24 7.34
C GLY A 134 0.53 -16.41 7.38
N LEU A 135 0.98 -15.98 8.57
CA LEU A 135 2.28 -15.31 8.71
C LEU A 135 3.45 -16.25 8.45
N ASN A 136 3.39 -17.50 8.91
CA ASN A 136 4.44 -18.48 8.60
C ASN A 136 4.35 -18.93 7.14
N ASP A 137 3.14 -19.26 6.67
CA ASP A 137 2.89 -19.70 5.29
C ASP A 137 3.35 -18.65 4.26
N TYR A 138 3.26 -17.37 4.62
CA TYR A 138 3.72 -16.26 3.80
C TYR A 138 5.24 -16.30 3.54
N PHE A 139 6.06 -16.61 4.55
CA PHE A 139 7.52 -16.66 4.37
C PHE A 139 7.94 -17.85 3.49
N ASP A 140 7.22 -18.96 3.58
CA ASP A 140 7.38 -20.08 2.66
C ASP A 140 7.01 -19.67 1.22
N LEU A 141 5.90 -18.96 1.03
CA LEU A 141 5.45 -18.45 -0.27
C LEU A 141 6.52 -17.57 -0.94
N VAL A 142 7.15 -16.66 -0.19
CA VAL A 142 8.15 -15.73 -0.73
C VAL A 142 9.59 -16.25 -0.67
N GLY A 143 9.81 -17.44 -0.10
CA GLY A 143 11.12 -18.09 0.00
C GLY A 143 12.10 -17.39 0.94
N ILE A 144 11.63 -16.94 2.09
CA ILE A 144 12.43 -16.28 3.13
C ILE A 144 12.49 -17.17 4.36
N ASN A 145 13.70 -17.46 4.85
CA ASN A 145 13.89 -18.18 6.10
C ASN A 145 14.38 -17.22 7.19
N LEU A 146 13.48 -16.82 8.09
CA LEU A 146 13.82 -15.92 9.21
C LEU A 146 14.70 -16.59 10.29
N PHE A 147 14.86 -17.91 10.25
CA PHE A 147 15.53 -18.70 11.28
C PHE A 147 16.91 -19.21 10.85
N ASP A 148 17.47 -18.69 9.75
CA ASP A 148 18.81 -19.03 9.26
C ASP A 148 19.97 -18.41 10.08
N GLY A 149 19.63 -17.59 11.10
CA GLY A 149 20.57 -16.90 11.97
C GLY A 149 21.05 -15.55 11.43
N ALA A 150 20.59 -15.10 10.26
CA ALA A 150 20.95 -13.80 9.71
C ALA A 150 20.20 -12.63 10.37
N TYR A 151 19.03 -12.89 10.95
CA TYR A 151 18.14 -11.88 11.51
C TYR A 151 18.45 -11.65 13.00
N PRO A 152 18.75 -10.40 13.42
CA PRO A 152 19.02 -10.10 14.81
C PRO A 152 17.77 -10.14 15.69
N ASP A 153 17.97 -10.29 17.00
CA ASP A 153 16.92 -10.05 17.99
C ASP A 153 16.41 -8.61 17.89
N GLY A 154 15.09 -8.42 17.98
CA GLY A 154 14.41 -7.15 17.74
C GLY A 154 14.22 -6.80 16.25
N TYR A 155 14.57 -7.69 15.31
CA TYR A 155 14.27 -7.48 13.89
C TYR A 155 12.76 -7.34 13.69
N ARG A 156 12.33 -6.20 13.16
CA ARG A 156 10.92 -5.86 12.92
C ARG A 156 10.68 -5.57 11.44
N SER A 157 9.56 -6.08 10.91
CA SER A 157 9.07 -5.74 9.57
C SER A 157 7.58 -6.10 9.43
N GLU A 158 7.06 -6.02 8.21
CA GLU A 158 5.66 -6.13 7.86
C GLU A 158 5.39 -7.36 6.98
N VAL A 159 4.18 -7.90 7.08
CA VAL A 159 3.62 -8.89 6.17
C VAL A 159 2.25 -8.39 5.72
N ASN A 160 2.03 -8.31 4.41
CA ASN A 160 0.77 -7.84 3.82
C ASN A 160 -0.06 -9.03 3.34
N LEU A 161 -0.84 -9.64 4.25
CA LEU A 161 -1.73 -10.76 3.91
C LEU A 161 -2.95 -10.31 3.10
N ALA A 162 -3.42 -9.07 3.30
CA ALA A 162 -4.55 -8.51 2.56
C ALA A 162 -4.30 -8.45 1.04
N THR A 163 -3.04 -8.28 0.62
CA THR A 163 -2.64 -8.39 -0.79
C THR A 163 -2.96 -9.75 -1.40
N LEU A 164 -2.86 -10.83 -0.61
CA LEU A 164 -3.14 -12.19 -1.10
C LEU A 164 -4.62 -12.35 -1.46
N ASP A 165 -5.49 -11.86 -0.59
CA ASP A 165 -6.95 -11.89 -0.76
C ASP A 165 -7.39 -10.98 -1.91
N TRP A 166 -6.81 -9.78 -1.98
CA TRP A 166 -7.08 -8.83 -3.05
C TRP A 166 -6.71 -9.42 -4.42
N LEU A 167 -5.51 -9.98 -4.56
CA LEU A 167 -5.06 -10.51 -5.85
C LEU A 167 -5.90 -11.72 -6.27
N ASN A 168 -6.30 -12.57 -5.33
CA ASN A 168 -7.26 -13.64 -5.58
C ASN A 168 -8.61 -13.11 -6.07
N THR A 169 -9.13 -12.06 -5.43
CA THR A 169 -10.39 -11.40 -5.81
C THR A 169 -10.32 -10.80 -7.22
N VAL A 170 -9.22 -10.14 -7.57
CA VAL A 170 -9.02 -9.57 -8.91
C VAL A 170 -8.86 -10.68 -9.95
N ALA A 171 -8.05 -11.70 -9.66
CA ALA A 171 -7.78 -12.80 -10.58
C ALA A 171 -9.04 -13.63 -10.88
N THR A 172 -9.92 -13.86 -9.90
CA THR A 172 -11.19 -14.59 -10.10
C THR A 172 -12.18 -13.84 -10.99
N LYS A 173 -12.13 -12.50 -10.99
CA LYS A 173 -12.98 -11.65 -11.85
C LYS A 173 -12.43 -11.49 -13.26
N LEU A 174 -11.11 -11.54 -13.42
CA LEU A 174 -10.43 -11.45 -14.70
C LEU A 174 -10.59 -12.75 -15.51
N LYS A 175 -11.38 -12.67 -16.59
CA LYS A 175 -11.49 -13.74 -17.59
C LYS A 175 -10.27 -13.79 -18.50
N ARG A 176 -9.93 -12.63 -19.06
CA ARG A 176 -8.85 -12.48 -20.05
C ARG A 176 -8.30 -11.06 -20.06
N GLY A 177 -6.99 -10.91 -20.10
CA GLY A 177 -6.31 -9.62 -20.20
C GLY A 177 -5.22 -9.46 -19.16
N PHE A 178 -5.11 -8.28 -18.54
CA PHE A 178 -3.94 -7.91 -17.73
C PHE A 178 -4.29 -7.33 -16.36
N ILE A 179 -3.33 -7.42 -15.44
CA ILE A 179 -3.30 -6.68 -14.18
C ILE A 179 -2.00 -5.88 -14.19
N LEU A 180 -2.10 -4.57 -14.02
CA LEU A 180 -0.97 -3.67 -13.86
C LEU A 180 -0.99 -3.14 -12.42
N THR A 181 0.08 -3.45 -11.68
CA THR A 181 0.30 -2.93 -10.33
C THR A 181 1.52 -2.03 -10.34
N ILE A 182 1.32 -0.77 -9.94
CA ILE A 182 2.33 0.28 -9.88
C ILE A 182 2.41 0.74 -8.43
N ASP A 183 3.56 0.52 -7.80
CA ASP A 183 3.74 0.82 -6.39
C ASP A 183 5.23 0.91 -6.03
N TYR A 184 5.56 1.51 -4.89
CA TYR A 184 6.94 1.53 -4.41
C TYR A 184 7.21 0.32 -3.52
N GLY A 185 8.32 -0.36 -3.79
CA GLY A 185 8.51 -1.68 -3.21
C GLY A 185 9.79 -2.37 -3.62
N TYR A 186 9.92 -3.60 -3.15
CA TYR A 186 11.10 -4.42 -3.30
C TYR A 186 10.74 -5.88 -3.61
N SER A 187 11.71 -6.66 -4.09
CA SER A 187 11.62 -8.12 -4.02
C SER A 187 11.73 -8.58 -2.57
N ALA A 188 11.27 -9.79 -2.24
CA ALA A 188 11.30 -10.31 -0.88
C ALA A 188 12.70 -10.27 -0.25
N GLN A 189 13.75 -10.60 -1.00
CA GLN A 189 15.14 -10.60 -0.51
C GLN A 189 15.64 -9.19 -0.17
N ARG A 190 15.14 -8.16 -0.85
CA ARG A 190 15.47 -6.75 -0.56
C ARG A 190 14.56 -6.16 0.53
N TYR A 191 13.31 -6.63 0.57
CA TYR A 191 12.32 -6.26 1.56
C TYR A 191 12.79 -6.71 2.95
N TYR A 192 13.13 -7.99 3.09
CA TYR A 192 13.56 -8.61 4.33
C TYR A 192 15.08 -8.65 4.50
N LEU A 193 15.80 -7.63 4.02
CA LEU A 193 17.24 -7.55 4.31
C LEU A 193 17.46 -7.49 5.83
N PRO A 194 18.41 -8.25 6.41
CA PRO A 194 18.71 -8.18 7.84
C PRO A 194 19.06 -6.77 8.34
N ALA A 195 19.67 -5.95 7.48
CA ALA A 195 19.98 -4.55 7.78
C ALA A 195 18.73 -3.63 7.83
N ARG A 196 17.59 -4.06 7.27
CA ARG A 196 16.31 -3.37 7.35
C ARG A 196 15.49 -3.95 8.51
N ASN A 197 15.96 -3.69 9.72
CA ASN A 197 15.40 -4.26 10.94
C ASN A 197 14.28 -3.42 11.59
N GLN A 198 13.81 -2.37 10.92
CA GLN A 198 12.69 -1.51 11.34
C GLN A 198 11.58 -1.44 10.27
N GLY A 199 11.60 -2.38 9.33
CA GLY A 199 10.60 -2.47 8.28
C GLY A 199 10.60 -1.31 7.28
N THR A 200 9.40 -1.03 6.77
CA THR A 200 9.11 -0.05 5.72
C THR A 200 7.87 0.79 6.00
N LEU A 201 7.21 0.62 7.14
CA LEU A 201 6.05 1.42 7.53
C LEU A 201 6.41 2.90 7.61
N GLN A 202 5.60 3.71 6.96
CA GLN A 202 5.72 5.16 6.92
C GLN A 202 4.38 5.79 7.21
N CYS A 203 4.42 6.98 7.77
CA CYS A 203 3.27 7.78 8.07
C CYS A 203 3.47 9.19 7.53
N TYR A 204 2.41 9.75 6.95
CA TYR A 204 2.43 11.09 6.39
C TYR A 204 1.33 11.95 7.02
N TYR A 205 1.74 13.08 7.60
CA TYR A 205 0.85 14.08 8.15
C TYR A 205 1.28 15.47 7.69
N ARG A 206 0.42 16.17 6.95
CA ARG A 206 0.66 17.54 6.45
C ARG A 206 2.04 17.71 5.76
N HIS A 207 2.36 16.81 4.83
CA HIS A 207 3.63 16.78 4.09
C HIS A 207 4.88 16.51 4.94
N GLN A 208 4.72 16.01 6.17
CA GLN A 208 5.81 15.54 7.02
C GLN A 208 5.73 14.02 7.13
N HIS A 209 6.89 13.38 7.07
CA HIS A 209 7.04 11.94 7.20
C HIS A 209 7.54 11.56 8.60
N HIS A 210 6.96 10.52 9.19
CA HIS A 210 7.43 9.85 10.41
C HIS A 210 7.02 8.38 10.42
N ASN A 211 7.47 7.60 11.41
CA ASN A 211 7.19 6.15 11.48
C ASN A 211 6.22 5.77 12.60
N ASN A 212 5.68 6.75 13.34
CA ASN A 212 4.76 6.49 14.46
C ASN A 212 3.29 6.47 13.98
N PRO A 213 2.61 5.31 13.93
CA PRO A 213 1.22 5.22 13.47
C PRO A 213 0.19 5.76 14.49
N TYR A 214 0.61 6.07 15.72
CA TYR A 214 -0.29 6.38 16.84
C TYR A 214 -0.48 7.88 17.13
N LEU A 215 0.13 8.78 16.35
CA LEU A 215 0.11 10.22 16.63
C LEU A 215 -1.19 10.92 16.19
N TYR A 216 -1.63 10.68 14.96
CA TYR A 216 -2.75 11.39 14.35
C TYR A 216 -3.75 10.40 13.74
N ILE A 217 -4.30 9.50 14.57
CA ILE A 217 -5.17 8.41 14.11
C ILE A 217 -6.39 8.98 13.36
N GLY A 218 -6.58 8.49 12.13
CA GLY A 218 -7.64 8.96 11.23
C GLY A 218 -7.34 10.29 10.52
N GLU A 219 -6.22 10.95 10.85
CA GLU A 219 -5.77 12.21 10.23
C GLU A 219 -4.42 12.12 9.50
N GLN A 220 -3.68 11.02 9.68
CA GLN A 220 -2.46 10.71 8.93
C GLN A 220 -2.67 9.52 8.00
N ASP A 221 -1.88 9.48 6.94
CA ASP A 221 -1.75 8.29 6.10
C ASP A 221 -0.76 7.30 6.73
N ILE A 222 -0.97 6.01 6.48
CA ILE A 222 -0.09 4.91 6.94
C ILE A 222 0.10 3.97 5.76
N THR A 223 1.34 3.83 5.32
CA THR A 223 1.70 2.98 4.20
C THR A 223 2.86 2.06 4.54
N ALA A 224 3.00 0.97 3.79
CA ALA A 224 4.19 0.13 3.83
C ALA A 224 4.62 -0.17 2.40
N HIS A 225 5.92 -0.39 2.17
CA HIS A 225 6.37 -0.75 0.83
C HIS A 225 5.71 -2.07 0.38
N VAL A 226 5.60 -2.25 -0.92
CA VAL A 226 5.07 -3.48 -1.52
C VAL A 226 6.17 -4.53 -1.66
N ASN A 227 5.86 -5.77 -1.31
CA ASN A 227 6.69 -6.92 -1.65
C ASN A 227 6.23 -7.49 -3.00
N PHE A 228 6.95 -7.17 -4.08
CA PHE A 228 6.59 -7.60 -5.44
C PHE A 228 6.71 -9.10 -5.65
N THR A 229 7.60 -9.78 -4.90
CA THR A 229 7.67 -11.25 -4.94
C THR A 229 6.37 -11.87 -4.45
N THR A 230 5.69 -11.26 -3.48
CA THR A 230 4.36 -11.72 -3.04
C THR A 230 3.34 -11.64 -4.18
N LEU A 231 3.29 -10.51 -4.88
CA LEU A 231 2.35 -10.31 -6.00
C LEU A 231 2.61 -11.31 -7.14
N GLU A 232 3.88 -11.56 -7.46
CA GLU A 232 4.28 -12.54 -8.47
C GLU A 232 3.82 -13.95 -8.07
N ARG A 233 4.20 -14.41 -6.87
CA ARG A 233 3.92 -15.77 -6.39
C ARG A 233 2.44 -16.03 -6.15
N GLN A 234 1.76 -15.09 -5.50
CA GLN A 234 0.32 -15.22 -5.31
C GLN A 234 -0.42 -15.18 -6.65
N GLY A 235 0.02 -14.35 -7.59
CA GLY A 235 -0.59 -14.32 -8.91
C GLY A 235 -0.45 -15.66 -9.64
N GLU A 236 0.72 -16.29 -9.58
CA GLU A 236 0.94 -17.65 -10.10
C GLU A 236 -0.05 -18.66 -9.48
N LEU A 237 -0.25 -18.63 -8.16
CA LEU A 237 -1.23 -19.49 -7.47
C LEU A 237 -2.68 -19.20 -7.91
N CYS A 238 -3.01 -17.96 -8.26
CA CYS A 238 -4.32 -17.57 -8.78
C CYS A 238 -4.49 -17.81 -10.30
N GLY A 239 -3.50 -18.45 -10.95
CA GLY A 239 -3.52 -18.74 -12.39
C GLY A 239 -3.23 -17.52 -13.28
N LEU A 240 -2.56 -16.51 -12.73
CA LEU A 240 -1.96 -15.41 -13.49
C LEU A 240 -0.56 -15.79 -13.95
N GLU A 241 -0.13 -15.21 -15.07
CA GLU A 241 1.21 -15.35 -15.61
C GLU A 241 1.92 -13.99 -15.57
N THR A 242 3.10 -13.93 -14.96
CA THR A 242 3.93 -12.72 -14.96
C THR A 242 4.46 -12.44 -16.36
N VAL A 243 4.03 -11.31 -16.92
CA VAL A 243 4.49 -10.82 -18.24
C VAL A 243 5.81 -10.07 -18.09
N GLY A 244 5.96 -9.32 -17.00
CA GLY A 244 7.23 -8.69 -16.66
C GLY A 244 7.13 -7.72 -15.49
N PHE A 245 8.31 -7.38 -14.96
CA PHE A 245 8.51 -6.41 -13.91
C PHE A 245 9.60 -5.42 -14.35
N THR A 246 9.37 -4.12 -14.15
CA THR A 246 10.37 -3.08 -14.44
C THR A 246 10.16 -1.87 -13.53
N GLN A 247 11.06 -0.89 -13.58
CA GLN A 247 10.90 0.38 -12.89
C GLN A 247 10.06 1.35 -13.72
N GLN A 248 9.26 2.19 -13.06
CA GLN A 248 8.40 3.17 -13.70
C GLN A 248 9.16 4.09 -14.66
N GLY A 249 10.34 4.57 -14.27
CA GLY A 249 11.15 5.41 -15.14
C GLY A 249 11.48 4.73 -16.46
N LEU A 250 11.91 3.46 -16.41
CA LEU A 250 12.23 2.66 -17.59
C LEU A 250 10.97 2.38 -18.43
N PHE A 251 9.86 2.02 -17.79
CA PHE A 251 8.60 1.74 -18.45
C PHE A 251 8.07 2.95 -19.23
N LEU A 252 8.02 4.12 -18.59
CA LEU A 252 7.56 5.36 -19.21
C LEU A 252 8.48 5.82 -20.34
N MET A 253 9.79 5.66 -20.17
CA MET A 253 10.76 5.93 -21.23
C MET A 253 10.54 5.03 -22.44
N ALA A 254 10.34 3.73 -22.23
CA ALA A 254 10.03 2.78 -23.29
C ALA A 254 8.69 3.09 -24.00
N LEU A 255 7.71 3.64 -23.30
CA LEU A 255 6.45 4.10 -23.90
C LEU A 255 6.62 5.36 -24.76
N GLY A 256 7.71 6.12 -24.62
CA GLY A 256 8.00 7.33 -25.40
C GLY A 256 7.89 8.63 -24.60
N LEU A 257 7.96 8.58 -23.26
CA LEU A 257 7.92 9.80 -22.45
C LEU A 257 9.09 10.74 -22.75
N GLY A 258 10.26 10.20 -23.10
CA GLY A 258 11.42 10.97 -23.53
C GLY A 258 11.14 11.85 -24.76
N ASP A 259 10.49 11.29 -25.79
CA ASP A 259 10.10 12.03 -27.00
C ASP A 259 9.13 13.16 -26.67
N ARG A 260 8.22 12.94 -25.72
CA ARG A 260 7.26 13.95 -25.26
C ARG A 260 7.94 15.08 -24.50
N ILE A 261 8.90 14.76 -23.62
CA ILE A 261 9.72 15.77 -22.93
C ILE A 261 10.54 16.57 -23.95
N PHE A 262 11.15 15.92 -24.94
CA PHE A 262 11.91 16.56 -26.00
C PHE A 262 11.03 17.49 -26.85
N ALA A 263 9.85 17.05 -27.27
CA ALA A 263 8.91 17.86 -28.05
C ALA A 263 8.42 19.11 -27.30
N LEU A 264 8.30 19.06 -25.97
CA LEU A 264 7.99 20.24 -25.17
C LEU A 264 9.14 21.27 -25.19
N SER A 265 10.39 20.81 -25.25
CA SER A 265 11.56 21.69 -25.32
C SER A 265 11.70 22.42 -26.66
N THR A 266 11.47 21.74 -27.79
CA THR A 266 11.65 22.29 -29.14
C THR A 266 10.52 23.23 -29.55
N ASN A 267 9.27 22.94 -29.16
CA ASN A 267 8.14 23.81 -29.41
C ASN A 267 8.22 25.15 -28.66
N SER A 268 9.01 25.22 -27.59
CA SER A 268 9.28 26.45 -26.83
C SER A 268 10.21 27.41 -27.58
N SER A 269 11.13 26.88 -28.40
CA SER A 269 12.12 27.68 -29.14
C SER A 269 11.58 28.32 -30.43
N ASN A 270 10.48 27.79 -30.99
CA ASN A 270 9.96 28.20 -32.30
C ASN A 270 8.71 29.12 -32.25
N ARG A 271 8.27 29.56 -31.06
CA ARG A 271 7.13 30.47 -30.92
C ARG A 271 7.55 31.69 -30.10
N ILE A 272 7.04 32.87 -30.47
CA ILE A 272 7.01 34.04 -29.57
C ILE A 272 6.02 33.69 -28.44
N ALA A 273 6.48 32.89 -27.48
CA ALA A 273 5.67 32.43 -26.36
C ALA A 273 5.57 33.55 -25.32
N LYS A 274 4.36 33.81 -24.80
CA LYS A 274 4.19 34.75 -23.68
C LYS A 274 4.89 34.15 -22.44
N GLY A 275 5.34 34.98 -21.50
CA GLY A 275 6.07 34.50 -20.31
C GLY A 275 5.30 33.42 -19.51
N GLU A 276 3.97 33.49 -19.49
CA GLU A 276 3.09 32.51 -18.85
C GLU A 276 3.09 31.13 -19.54
N ASP A 277 3.21 31.10 -20.87
CA ASP A 277 3.31 29.85 -21.64
C ASP A 277 4.63 29.12 -21.33
N ILE A 278 5.72 29.88 -21.16
CA ILE A 278 7.04 29.35 -20.83
C ILE A 278 7.01 28.71 -19.44
N ILE A 279 6.42 29.39 -18.44
CA ILE A 279 6.30 28.85 -17.07
C ILE A 279 5.47 27.56 -17.05
N ASN A 280 4.35 27.51 -17.78
CA ASN A 280 3.52 26.31 -17.85
C ASN A 280 4.24 25.14 -18.54
N ILE A 281 5.05 25.40 -19.57
CA ILE A 281 5.85 24.36 -20.23
C ILE A 281 6.95 23.85 -19.29
N MET A 282 7.65 24.74 -18.59
CA MET A 282 8.66 24.35 -17.59
C MET A 282 8.04 23.51 -16.47
N ARG A 283 6.91 23.93 -15.90
CA ARG A 283 6.20 23.15 -14.87
C ARG A 283 5.81 21.76 -15.38
N ARG A 284 5.24 21.67 -16.60
CA ARG A 284 4.89 20.38 -17.21
C ARG A 284 6.12 19.49 -17.39
N ARG A 285 7.23 20.07 -17.86
CA ARG A 285 8.50 19.36 -18.01
C ARG A 285 9.01 18.82 -16.68
N ASP A 286 8.99 19.63 -15.62
CA ASP A 286 9.46 19.24 -14.30
C ASP A 286 8.63 18.09 -13.72
N VAL A 287 7.30 18.14 -13.85
CA VAL A 287 6.41 17.03 -13.45
C VAL A 287 6.75 15.75 -14.21
N LEU A 288 6.94 15.82 -15.53
CA LEU A 288 7.32 14.63 -16.32
C LEU A 288 8.70 14.09 -15.97
N HIS A 289 9.65 14.95 -15.61
CA HIS A 289 10.96 14.53 -15.11
C HIS A 289 10.88 13.85 -13.74
N GLN A 290 10.00 14.31 -12.84
CA GLN A 290 9.80 13.67 -11.54
C GLN A 290 9.30 12.23 -11.69
N LEU A 291 8.41 11.95 -12.65
CA LEU A 291 7.90 10.60 -12.94
C LEU A 291 8.98 9.59 -13.35
N ILE A 292 10.11 10.06 -13.89
CA ILE A 292 11.23 9.22 -14.33
C ILE A 292 12.45 9.29 -13.41
N ASN A 293 12.42 10.12 -12.37
CA ASN A 293 13.54 10.26 -11.46
C ASN A 293 13.75 8.96 -10.66
N PRO A 294 14.89 8.25 -10.80
CA PRO A 294 15.12 6.98 -10.10
C PRO A 294 15.14 7.08 -8.58
N THR A 295 15.42 8.27 -8.02
CA THR A 295 15.40 8.51 -6.57
C THR A 295 14.03 8.97 -6.04
N GLY A 296 13.05 9.11 -6.93
CA GLY A 296 11.66 9.43 -6.59
C GLY A 296 10.70 8.47 -7.30
N LEU A 297 9.67 9.00 -7.94
CA LEU A 297 8.60 8.22 -8.59
C LEU A 297 9.12 7.27 -9.68
N GLY A 298 10.24 7.58 -10.33
CA GLY A 298 10.84 6.70 -11.33
C GLY A 298 11.34 5.37 -10.77
N GLY A 299 11.56 5.29 -9.45
CA GLY A 299 11.98 4.08 -8.76
C GLY A 299 10.84 3.09 -8.44
N PHE A 300 9.58 3.46 -8.71
CA PHE A 300 8.42 2.61 -8.47
C PHE A 300 8.51 1.34 -9.30
N GLY A 301 8.04 0.22 -8.76
CA GLY A 301 7.91 -1.03 -9.49
C GLY A 301 6.63 -1.03 -10.33
N ILE A 302 6.72 -1.56 -11.55
CA ILE A 302 5.58 -1.86 -12.41
C ILE A 302 5.59 -3.36 -12.67
N LEU A 303 4.62 -4.06 -12.10
CA LEU A 303 4.37 -5.47 -12.35
C LEU A 303 3.19 -5.62 -13.31
N VAL A 304 3.41 -6.39 -14.37
CA VAL A 304 2.37 -6.76 -15.34
C VAL A 304 2.15 -8.25 -15.28
N GLN A 305 0.91 -8.65 -14.98
CA GLN A 305 0.47 -10.04 -15.01
C GLN A 305 -0.67 -10.21 -16.02
N SER A 306 -0.87 -11.41 -16.53
CA SER A 306 -1.90 -11.71 -17.52
C SER A 306 -2.71 -12.96 -17.18
N LYS A 307 -3.90 -13.05 -17.77
CA LYS A 307 -4.77 -14.22 -17.68
C LYS A 307 -5.46 -14.46 -19.01
N GLY A 308 -5.68 -15.73 -19.36
CA GLY A 308 -6.51 -16.12 -20.51
C GLY A 308 -6.02 -15.65 -21.88
N LEU A 309 -4.74 -15.28 -22.02
CA LEU A 309 -4.14 -14.91 -23.30
C LEU A 309 -3.80 -16.16 -24.13
N SER A 310 -3.95 -16.06 -25.45
CA SER A 310 -3.48 -17.09 -26.38
C SER A 310 -1.95 -17.07 -26.54
N GLU A 311 -1.37 -18.18 -26.97
CA GLU A 311 0.07 -18.30 -27.22
C GLU A 311 0.60 -17.26 -28.23
N MET A 312 -0.24 -16.82 -29.17
CA MET A 312 0.14 -15.76 -30.12
C MET A 312 0.21 -14.39 -29.44
N GLU A 313 -0.71 -14.11 -28.53
CA GLU A 313 -0.77 -12.84 -27.79
C GLU A 313 0.36 -12.75 -26.76
N LYS A 314 0.68 -13.86 -26.09
CA LYS A 314 1.82 -13.91 -25.16
C LYS A 314 3.16 -13.62 -25.86
N ARG A 315 3.30 -13.94 -27.15
CA ARG A 315 4.49 -13.61 -27.94
C ARG A 315 4.61 -12.13 -28.29
N GLN A 316 3.53 -11.35 -28.17
CA GLN A 316 3.59 -9.91 -28.41
C GLN A 316 4.17 -9.21 -27.17
N GLN A 317 5.40 -8.70 -27.32
CA GLN A 317 6.02 -7.93 -26.25
C GLN A 317 5.31 -6.60 -26.05
N LEU A 318 4.99 -6.28 -24.79
CA LEU A 318 4.45 -4.98 -24.42
C LEU A 318 5.57 -3.94 -24.50
N LYS A 319 5.34 -2.86 -25.25
CA LYS A 319 6.32 -1.77 -25.47
C LYS A 319 6.95 -1.26 -24.17
N GLY A 320 6.15 -1.09 -23.10
CA GLY A 320 6.66 -0.61 -21.81
C GLY A 320 7.64 -1.58 -21.12
N LEU A 321 7.60 -2.87 -21.47
CA LEU A 321 8.51 -3.90 -20.94
C LEU A 321 9.70 -4.18 -21.86
N THR A 322 9.75 -3.57 -23.05
CA THR A 322 10.91 -3.67 -23.93
C THR A 322 11.95 -2.62 -23.55
N VAL A 323 13.19 -3.05 -23.33
CA VAL A 323 14.31 -2.12 -23.13
C VAL A 323 14.60 -1.45 -24.48
N PRO A 324 14.50 -0.12 -24.59
CA PRO A 324 14.90 0.57 -25.82
C PRO A 324 16.38 0.28 -26.09
N PRO A 325 16.78 0.03 -27.35
CA PRO A 325 18.20 -0.11 -27.66
C PRO A 325 18.95 1.13 -27.17
N MET A 326 20.05 0.94 -26.44
CA MET A 326 20.95 2.04 -26.11
C MET A 326 21.54 2.54 -27.44
N VAL A 327 21.16 3.76 -27.82
CA VAL A 327 21.73 4.50 -28.97
C VAL A 327 23.00 5.20 -28.53
#